data_AF-A0A7V2K8C0-F1
#
_entry.id   AF-A0A7V2K8C0-F1
#
_cell.length_a   1.000
_cell.length_b   1.000
_cell.length_c   1.000
_cell.angle_alpha   90.00
_cell.angle_beta   90.00
_cell.angle_gamma   90.00
#
_symmetry.space_group_name_H-M   'P 1'
#
loop_
_entity.id
_entity.type
_entity.pdbx_description
1 polymer ?
#
loop_
_entity_poly.entity_id
_entity_poly.type
_entity_poly.pdbx_seq_one_letter_code
_entity_poly.pdbx_strand_id
1 'polypeptide(L)'
;MKEEEKGLSTIVKVVTRWIVGFILLFGIYIVIFGHLTPGGGFPGGVIIAGTFVLLTLSFGREVPLRKLNSTLASELDSFGALVFLLVGILGLYLATYFAQNFITTFPQQYFRPLSAGVIPICNLAIGLKVGASIFMVFIILAVTRVISVGEGKMKMLRKKTGRRRRK
;
A
#
# COMPACT_ATOMS: atom_id res chain seq x y z
N MET A 1 1.11 -20.54 29.35
CA MET A 1 0.29 -20.39 28.13
C MET A 1 1.23 -19.90 27.05
N LYS A 2 1.72 -20.78 26.16
CA LYS A 2 2.64 -20.37 25.08
C LYS A 2 1.81 -19.54 24.11
N GLU A 3 2.07 -18.24 24.04
CA GLU A 3 1.58 -17.42 22.94
C GLU A 3 2.07 -18.08 21.64
N GLU A 4 1.14 -18.57 20.82
CA GLU A 4 1.45 -18.94 19.45
C GLU A 4 1.98 -17.66 18.78
N GLU A 5 3.30 -17.58 18.57
CA GLU A 5 3.91 -16.49 17.82
C GLU A 5 3.39 -16.53 16.37
N LYS A 6 2.26 -15.88 16.11
CA LYS A 6 1.83 -15.58 14.75
C LYS A 6 2.83 -14.58 14.16
N GLY A 7 3.48 -14.95 13.04
CA GLY A 7 4.41 -14.10 12.30
C GLY A 7 5.81 -14.71 12.13
N LEU A 8 6.75 -13.88 11.66
CA LEU A 8 8.17 -14.26 11.50
C LEU A 8 8.92 -14.19 12.83
N SER A 9 10.22 -14.53 12.82
CA SER A 9 11.05 -14.53 14.03
C SER A 9 11.06 -13.19 14.76
N THR A 10 11.29 -13.22 16.07
CA THR A 10 11.35 -12.02 16.91
C THR A 10 12.37 -11.00 16.40
N ILE A 11 13.51 -11.46 15.87
CA ILE A 11 14.53 -10.60 15.24
C ILE A 11 13.92 -9.83 14.06
N VAL A 12 13.20 -10.52 13.16
CA VAL A 12 12.58 -9.89 11.99
C VAL A 12 11.52 -8.86 12.42
N LYS A 13 10.71 -9.16 13.44
CA LYS A 13 9.71 -8.22 14.00
C LYS A 13 10.36 -6.94 14.52
N VAL A 14 11.46 -7.07 15.27
CA VAL A 14 12.18 -5.92 15.84
C VAL A 14 12.81 -5.08 14.72
N VAL A 15 13.53 -5.70 13.79
CA VAL A 15 14.17 -5.00 12.67
C VAL A 15 13.14 -4.30 11.77
N THR A 16 12.04 -4.98 11.46
CA THR A 16 10.95 -4.43 10.64
C THR A 16 10.34 -3.19 11.31
N ARG A 17 10.12 -3.22 12.63
CA ARG A 17 9.55 -2.09 13.37
C ARG A 17 10.40 -0.81 13.25
N TRP A 18 11.73 -0.95 13.21
CA TRP A 18 12.63 0.18 13.00
C TRP A 18 12.66 0.64 11.54
N ILE A 19 12.84 -0.29 10.60
CA ILE A 19 13.03 0.03 9.18
C ILE A 19 11.76 0.62 8.55
N VAL A 20 10.56 0.17 8.96
CA VAL A 20 9.29 0.65 8.40
C VAL A 20 9.15 2.17 8.49
N GLY A 21 9.58 2.78 9.60
CA GLY A 21 9.53 4.24 9.75
C GLY A 21 10.40 4.95 8.71
N PHE A 22 11.61 4.43 8.48
CA PHE A 22 12.53 4.99 7.48
C PHE A 22 12.02 4.82 6.05
N ILE A 23 11.50 3.64 5.70
CA ILE A 23 10.94 3.40 4.36
C ILE A 23 9.70 4.27 4.12
N LEU A 24 8.83 4.44 5.13
CA LEU A 24 7.64 5.27 5.02
C LEU A 24 8.02 6.73 4.77
N LEU A 25 8.98 7.26 5.55
CA LEU A 25 9.48 8.62 5.40
C LEU A 25 10.14 8.83 4.03
N PHE A 26 10.90 7.84 3.56
CA PHE A 26 11.46 7.85 2.21
C PHE A 26 10.38 7.85 1.12
N GLY A 27 9.32 7.05 1.28
CA GLY A 27 8.18 7.05 0.37
C GLY A 27 7.49 8.42 0.30
N ILE A 28 7.24 9.05 1.46
CA ILE A 28 6.65 10.40 1.54
C ILE A 28 7.57 11.43 0.85
N TYR A 29 8.88 11.34 1.06
CA TYR A 29 9.86 12.18 0.38
C TYR A 29 9.75 12.06 -1.15
N ILE A 30 9.69 10.84 -1.69
CA ILE A 30 9.58 10.62 -3.15
C ILE A 30 8.26 11.18 -3.72
N VAL A 31 7.16 11.11 -2.95
CA VAL A 31 5.87 11.70 -3.36
C VAL A 31 5.96 13.22 -3.42
N ILE A 32 6.51 13.86 -2.39
CA ILE A 32 6.54 15.33 -2.28
C ILE A 32 7.54 15.96 -3.24
N PHE A 33 8.72 15.36 -3.40
CA PHE A 33 9.83 15.91 -4.20
C PHE A 33 9.88 15.37 -5.64
N GLY A 34 8.82 14.69 -6.09
CA GLY A 34 8.76 14.07 -7.41
C GLY A 34 8.83 15.02 -8.60
N HIS A 35 8.67 16.33 -8.40
CA HIS A 35 8.88 17.34 -9.45
C HIS A 35 10.31 17.88 -9.51
N LEU A 36 11.14 17.65 -8.48
CA LEU A 36 12.54 18.09 -8.41
C LEU A 36 13.53 16.96 -8.60
N THR A 37 13.14 15.74 -8.20
CA THR A 37 13.96 14.54 -8.24
C THR A 37 13.30 13.49 -9.13
N PRO A 38 14.06 12.53 -9.69
CA PRO A 38 13.45 11.39 -10.38
C PRO A 38 12.57 10.63 -9.38
N GLY A 39 11.25 10.64 -9.59
CA GLY A 39 10.28 10.17 -8.61
C GLY A 39 8.83 10.49 -9.01
N GLY A 40 7.98 10.72 -8.00
CA GLY A 40 6.57 11.05 -8.20
C GLY A 40 5.61 10.30 -7.29
N GLY A 41 4.32 10.59 -7.46
CA GLY A 41 3.25 9.93 -6.71
C GLY A 41 3.24 8.41 -6.86
N PHE A 42 3.44 7.89 -8.06
CA PHE A 42 3.40 6.44 -8.31
C PHE A 42 4.51 5.66 -7.56
N PRO A 43 5.82 5.88 -7.81
CA PRO A 43 6.87 5.13 -7.12
C PRO A 43 6.85 5.36 -5.61
N GLY A 44 6.53 6.58 -5.14
CA GLY A 44 6.37 6.86 -3.71
C GLY A 44 5.21 6.10 -3.08
N GLY A 45 4.07 6.01 -3.77
CA GLY A 45 2.91 5.22 -3.35
C GLY A 45 3.21 3.72 -3.28
N VAL A 46 3.98 3.17 -4.24
CA VAL A 46 4.43 1.77 -4.22
C VAL A 46 5.32 1.50 -3.00
N ILE A 47 6.25 2.40 -2.68
CA ILE A 47 7.13 2.29 -1.51
C ILE A 47 6.29 2.28 -0.22
N ILE A 48 5.32 3.20 -0.10
CA ILE A 48 4.40 3.28 1.03
C ILE A 48 3.61 1.96 1.16
N ALA A 49 3.01 1.45 0.08
CA ALA A 49 2.32 0.15 0.09
C ALA A 49 3.24 -0.98 0.54
N GLY A 50 4.50 -0.98 0.07
CA GLY A 50 5.54 -1.93 0.47
C GLY A 50 5.78 -1.97 1.98
N THR A 51 5.69 -0.83 2.68
CA THR A 51 5.81 -0.82 4.15
C THR A 51 4.66 -1.56 4.84
N PHE A 52 3.43 -1.40 4.35
CA PHE A 52 2.27 -2.11 4.88
C PHE A 52 2.33 -3.61 4.55
N VAL A 53 2.83 -3.96 3.36
CA VAL A 53 3.11 -5.36 2.99
C VAL A 53 4.16 -5.96 3.94
N LEU A 54 5.26 -5.26 4.19
CA LEU A 54 6.33 -5.73 5.07
C LEU A 54 5.83 -5.94 6.51
N LEU A 55 5.01 -5.02 7.03
CA LEU A 55 4.33 -5.18 8.31
C LEU A 55 3.42 -6.42 8.34
N THR A 56 2.66 -6.65 7.25
CA THR A 56 1.77 -7.81 7.12
C THR A 56 2.54 -9.12 7.14
N LEU A 57 3.69 -9.18 6.48
CA LEU A 57 4.53 -10.37 6.44
C LEU A 57 5.21 -10.63 7.80
N SER A 58 5.69 -9.59 8.47
CA SER A 58 6.43 -9.73 9.72
C SER A 58 5.54 -10.07 10.93
N PHE A 59 4.39 -9.41 11.07
CA PHE A 59 3.50 -9.55 12.23
C PHE A 59 2.25 -10.40 11.95
N GLY A 60 2.10 -10.90 10.72
CA GLY A 60 0.92 -11.63 10.29
C GLY A 60 -0.25 -10.70 9.92
N ARG A 61 -1.37 -11.33 9.56
CA ARG A 61 -2.52 -10.65 8.94
C ARG A 61 -3.34 -9.78 9.89
N GLU A 62 -3.24 -10.02 11.19
CA GLU A 62 -4.09 -9.39 12.20
C GLU A 62 -3.72 -7.92 12.46
N VAL A 63 -2.43 -7.56 12.33
CA VAL A 63 -1.94 -6.20 12.60
C VAL A 63 -2.32 -5.19 11.49
N PRO A 64 -2.15 -5.50 10.20
CA PRO A 64 -2.52 -4.59 9.11
C PRO A 64 -4.03 -4.51 8.91
N LEU A 65 -4.76 -5.63 9.01
CA LEU A 65 -6.22 -5.62 8.90
C LEU A 65 -6.85 -4.74 9.98
N ARG A 66 -6.26 -4.65 11.18
CA ARG A 66 -6.74 -3.76 12.24
C ARG A 66 -6.43 -2.27 12.01
N LYS A 67 -5.41 -1.95 11.21
CA LYS A 67 -5.01 -0.55 10.90
C LYS A 67 -5.59 -0.03 9.58
N LEU A 68 -5.76 -0.90 8.59
CA LEU A 68 -6.31 -0.60 7.28
C LEU A 68 -7.31 -1.69 6.91
N ASN A 69 -8.57 -1.46 7.32
CA ASN A 69 -9.69 -2.26 6.84
C ASN A 69 -9.78 -2.12 5.31
N SER A 70 -10.23 -3.17 4.62
CA SER A 70 -10.45 -3.15 3.17
C SER A 70 -11.32 -1.96 2.72
N THR A 71 -12.29 -1.58 3.56
CA THR A 71 -13.14 -0.39 3.37
C THR A 71 -12.34 0.90 3.36
N LEU A 72 -11.45 1.11 4.35
CA LEU A 72 -10.62 2.32 4.42
C LEU A 72 -9.66 2.41 3.22
N ALA A 73 -9.07 1.28 2.79
CA ALA A 73 -8.23 1.25 1.60
C ALA A 73 -9.03 1.63 0.34
N SER A 74 -10.27 1.15 0.20
CA SER A 74 -11.14 1.50 -0.92
C SER A 74 -11.58 2.97 -0.88
N GLU A 75 -11.85 3.51 0.30
CA GLU A 75 -12.17 4.93 0.50
C GLU A 75 -10.98 5.82 0.14
N LEU A 76 -9.77 5.45 0.59
CA LEU A 76 -8.53 6.15 0.24
C LEU A 76 -8.25 6.11 -1.27
N ASP A 77 -8.43 4.97 -1.93
CA ASP A 77 -8.26 4.86 -3.39
C ASP A 77 -9.26 5.76 -4.15
N SER A 78 -10.52 5.74 -3.73
CA SER A 78 -11.58 6.56 -4.32
C SER A 78 -11.33 8.05 -4.07
N PHE A 79 -10.90 8.41 -2.86
CA PHE A 79 -10.58 9.79 -2.50
C PHE A 79 -9.39 10.33 -3.29
N GLY A 80 -8.31 9.55 -3.42
CA GLY A 80 -7.15 9.93 -4.24
C GLY A 80 -7.53 10.13 -5.71
N ALA A 81 -8.38 9.26 -6.25
CA ALA A 81 -8.91 9.41 -7.61
C ALA A 81 -9.81 10.66 -7.76
N LEU A 82 -10.68 10.92 -6.78
CA LEU A 82 -11.56 12.08 -6.76
C LEU A 82 -10.76 13.38 -6.71
N VAL A 83 -9.77 13.48 -5.83
CA VAL A 83 -8.91 14.67 -5.73
C VAL A 83 -8.18 14.93 -7.05
N PHE A 84 -7.62 13.89 -7.67
CA PHE A 84 -6.97 14.02 -8.97
C PHE A 84 -7.94 14.51 -10.06
N LEU A 85 -9.16 13.95 -10.10
CA LEU A 85 -10.19 14.36 -11.04
C LEU A 85 -10.63 15.81 -10.83
N LEU A 86 -10.87 16.21 -9.58
CA LEU A 86 -11.26 17.58 -9.23
C LEU A 86 -10.19 18.59 -9.63
N VAL A 87 -8.91 18.28 -9.38
CA VAL A 87 -7.80 19.14 -9.84
C VAL A 87 -7.77 19.23 -11.37
N GLY A 88 -8.01 18.13 -12.07
CA GLY A 88 -8.11 18.11 -13.53
C GLY A 88 -9.25 18.98 -14.08
N ILE A 89 -10.43 18.89 -13.47
CA ILE A 89 -11.63 19.69 -13.83
C ILE A 89 -11.41 21.16 -13.51
N LEU A 90 -10.78 21.49 -12.37
CA LEU A 90 -10.43 22.88 -12.04
C LEU A 90 -9.50 23.50 -13.10
N GLY A 91 -8.63 22.70 -13.73
CA GLY A 91 -7.84 23.14 -14.88
C GLY A 91 -8.69 23.59 -16.08
N LEU A 92 -9.83 22.92 -16.34
CA LEU A 92 -10.75 23.33 -17.41
C LEU A 92 -11.46 24.66 -17.10
N TYR A 93 -11.86 24.87 -15.84
CA TYR A 93 -12.60 26.06 -15.44
C TYR A 93 -11.71 27.30 -15.23
N LEU A 94 -10.52 27.13 -14.65
CA LEU A 94 -9.63 28.22 -14.26
C LEU A 94 -8.54 28.53 -15.31
N ALA A 95 -8.26 27.59 -16.21
CA ALA A 95 -7.36 27.80 -17.33
C ALA A 95 -8.11 27.57 -18.65
N THR A 96 -7.68 26.63 -19.48
CA THR A 96 -8.33 26.30 -20.76
C THR A 96 -8.32 24.81 -21.10
N TYR A 97 -7.35 24.05 -20.58
CA TYR A 97 -7.20 22.61 -20.82
C TYR A 97 -7.30 21.78 -19.54
N PHE A 98 -7.68 20.50 -19.69
CA PHE A 98 -7.75 19.56 -18.57
C PHE A 98 -6.38 19.39 -17.92
N ALA A 99 -6.35 19.41 -16.58
CA ALA A 99 -5.12 19.30 -15.77
C ALA A 99 -4.03 20.35 -16.10
N GLN A 100 -4.41 21.47 -16.72
CA GLN A 100 -3.50 22.58 -16.93
C GLN A 100 -3.15 23.24 -15.59
N ASN A 101 -1.88 23.63 -15.45
CA ASN A 101 -1.42 24.32 -14.26
C ASN A 101 -1.99 25.75 -14.21
N PHE A 102 -2.96 25.95 -13.31
CA PHE A 102 -3.58 27.25 -13.06
C PHE A 102 -2.95 27.99 -11.87
N ILE A 103 -2.08 27.33 -11.09
CA ILE A 103 -1.37 27.95 -9.99
C ILE A 103 -0.08 28.57 -10.53
N THR A 104 0.04 29.89 -10.42
CA THR A 104 1.18 30.65 -10.94
C THR A 104 2.49 30.24 -10.28
N THR A 105 3.44 29.78 -11.09
CA THR A 105 4.81 29.51 -10.66
C THR A 105 5.60 30.81 -10.65
N PHE A 106 5.96 31.31 -9.46
CA PHE A 106 6.80 32.50 -9.37
C PHE A 106 8.27 32.15 -9.63
N PRO A 107 9.03 32.96 -10.39
CA PRO A 107 10.44 32.71 -10.69
C PRO A 107 11.33 32.60 -9.43
N GLN A 108 10.90 33.20 -8.33
CA GLN A 108 11.60 33.18 -7.04
C GLN A 108 11.44 31.85 -6.26
N GLN A 109 10.64 30.92 -6.78
CA GLN A 109 10.32 29.65 -6.12
C GLN A 109 10.93 28.42 -6.79
N TYR A 110 11.71 28.57 -7.87
CA TYR A 110 12.38 27.43 -8.51
C TYR A 110 13.21 26.63 -7.49
N PHE A 111 13.20 25.30 -7.64
CA PHE A 111 13.81 24.33 -6.72
C PHE A 111 13.17 24.22 -5.31
N ARG A 112 12.00 24.82 -5.09
CA ARG A 112 11.22 24.62 -3.86
C ARG A 112 10.12 23.55 -4.04
N PRO A 113 9.68 22.89 -2.97
CA PRO A 113 8.64 21.86 -3.05
C PRO A 113 7.29 22.36 -3.59
N LEU A 114 6.98 23.66 -3.46
CA LEU A 114 5.75 24.27 -3.99
C LEU A 114 5.93 24.97 -5.35
N SER A 115 7.09 24.78 -6.00
CA SER A 115 7.41 25.45 -7.25
C SER A 115 6.60 24.98 -8.45
N ALA A 116 5.99 23.79 -8.40
CA ALA A 116 5.41 23.15 -9.57
C ALA A 116 3.88 23.34 -9.68
N GLY A 117 3.33 24.35 -9.02
CA GLY A 117 1.90 24.68 -9.03
C GLY A 117 1.03 23.51 -8.53
N VAL A 118 0.17 22.98 -9.38
CA VAL A 118 -0.75 21.85 -9.03
C VAL A 118 -0.07 20.48 -9.01
N ILE A 119 1.13 20.32 -9.57
CA ILE A 119 1.82 19.02 -9.69
C ILE A 119 2.06 18.31 -8.34
N PRO A 120 2.51 18.98 -7.26
CA PRO A 120 2.69 18.33 -5.96
C PRO A 120 1.38 17.79 -5.38
N ILE A 121 0.25 18.47 -5.63
CA ILE A 121 -1.09 18.02 -5.21
C ILE A 121 -1.48 16.76 -5.99
N CYS A 122 -1.27 16.76 -7.31
CA CYS A 122 -1.48 15.56 -8.14
C CYS A 122 -0.61 14.39 -7.68
N ASN A 123 0.66 14.62 -7.37
CA ASN A 123 1.57 13.59 -6.86
C ASN A 123 1.08 13.01 -5.54
N LEU A 124 0.60 13.84 -4.61
CA LEU A 124 0.04 13.38 -3.35
C LEU A 124 -1.22 12.53 -3.56
N ALA A 125 -2.13 12.99 -4.41
CA ALA A 125 -3.37 12.28 -4.74
C ALA A 125 -3.09 10.91 -5.38
N ILE A 126 -2.19 10.87 -6.36
CA ILE A 126 -1.76 9.63 -7.02
C ILE A 126 -1.03 8.73 -6.04
N GLY A 127 -0.15 9.25 -5.19
CA GLY A 127 0.60 8.45 -4.22
C GLY A 127 -0.31 7.78 -3.20
N LEU A 128 -1.32 8.49 -2.70
CA LEU A 128 -2.32 7.94 -1.81
C LEU A 128 -3.16 6.87 -2.52
N LYS A 129 -3.65 7.16 -3.74
CA LYS A 129 -4.40 6.21 -4.59
C LYS A 129 -3.63 4.91 -4.84
N VAL A 130 -2.38 5.03 -5.31
CA VAL A 130 -1.52 3.90 -5.66
C VAL A 130 -1.15 3.10 -4.41
N GLY A 131 -0.85 3.78 -3.30
CA GLY A 131 -0.55 3.13 -2.03
C GLY A 131 -1.71 2.26 -1.53
N ALA A 132 -2.92 2.81 -1.57
CA ALA A 132 -4.13 2.12 -1.15
C ALA A 132 -4.49 0.93 -2.07
N SER A 133 -4.46 1.13 -3.39
CA SER A 133 -4.80 0.08 -4.37
C SER A 133 -3.83 -1.10 -4.35
N ILE A 134 -2.51 -0.86 -4.27
CA ILE A 134 -1.52 -1.95 -4.20
C ILE A 134 -1.68 -2.74 -2.90
N PHE A 135 -1.90 -2.05 -1.78
CA PHE A 135 -2.15 -2.73 -0.50
C PHE A 135 -3.43 -3.58 -0.55
N MET A 136 -4.50 -3.07 -1.16
CA MET A 136 -5.76 -3.81 -1.34
C MET A 136 -5.56 -5.07 -2.20
N VAL A 137 -4.88 -4.95 -3.34
CA VAL A 137 -4.53 -6.10 -4.21
C VAL A 137 -3.73 -7.14 -3.43
N PHE A 138 -2.74 -6.71 -2.65
CA PHE A 138 -1.94 -7.60 -1.82
C PHE A 138 -2.79 -8.35 -0.79
N ILE A 139 -3.68 -7.66 -0.07
CA ILE A 139 -4.56 -8.29 0.92
C ILE A 139 -5.50 -9.30 0.26
N ILE A 140 -6.11 -8.95 -0.88
CA ILE A 140 -7.00 -9.85 -1.64
C ILE A 140 -6.24 -11.11 -2.04
N LEU A 141 -5.05 -10.96 -2.66
CA LEU A 141 -4.24 -12.11 -3.06
C LEU A 141 -3.80 -12.95 -1.87
N ALA A 142 -3.44 -12.33 -0.76
CA ALA A 142 -3.12 -13.03 0.48
C ALA A 142 -4.34 -13.79 1.05
N VAL A 143 -5.57 -13.28 0.90
CA VAL A 143 -6.80 -13.96 1.35
C VAL A 143 -7.05 -15.17 0.48
N THR A 144 -7.12 -14.96 -0.83
CA THR A 144 -7.42 -16.01 -1.81
C THR A 144 -6.40 -17.15 -1.74
N ARG A 145 -5.10 -16.83 -1.59
CA ARG A 145 -4.05 -17.85 -1.42
C ARG A 145 -4.27 -18.70 -0.15
N VAL A 146 -4.66 -18.08 0.96
CA VAL A 146 -4.89 -18.82 2.21
C VAL A 146 -6.11 -19.73 2.11
N ILE A 147 -7.19 -19.30 1.43
CA ILE A 147 -8.36 -20.14 1.19
C ILE A 147 -7.97 -21.39 0.38
N SER A 148 -7.18 -21.22 -0.69
CA SER A 148 -6.69 -22.33 -1.51
C SER A 148 -5.83 -23.34 -0.71
N VAL A 149 -4.99 -22.86 0.23
CA VAL A 149 -4.18 -23.73 1.09
C VAL A 149 -5.05 -24.49 2.12
N GLY A 150 -6.15 -23.89 2.58
CA GLY A 150 -7.11 -24.52 3.49
C GLY A 150 -7.87 -25.69 2.85
N GLU A 151 -8.21 -25.57 1.57
CA GLU A 151 -8.89 -26.63 0.81
C GLU A 151 -7.94 -27.76 0.36
N GLY A 152 -6.64 -27.49 0.24
CA GLY A 152 -5.63 -28.44 -0.23
C GLY A 152 -5.20 -29.53 0.76
N LYS A 153 -5.71 -29.55 2.00
CA LYS A 153 -5.21 -30.46 3.06
C LYS A 153 -6.10 -31.64 3.46
N MET A 154 -7.13 -32.01 2.68
CA MET A 154 -8.00 -33.13 3.05
C MET A 154 -8.24 -34.18 1.95
N LYS A 155 -7.18 -34.81 1.44
CA LYS A 155 -7.24 -36.12 0.76
C LYS A 155 -6.01 -36.99 1.00
N MET A 156 -5.68 -37.29 2.27
CA MET A 156 -4.79 -38.42 2.54
C MET A 156 -5.00 -39.06 3.92
N LEU A 157 -6.25 -39.24 4.37
CA LEU A 157 -6.53 -40.02 5.59
C LEU A 157 -7.84 -40.81 5.44
N ARG A 158 -7.80 -41.94 4.72
CA ARG A 158 -8.54 -43.17 5.06
C ARG A 158 -8.23 -44.30 4.07
N LYS A 159 -7.30 -45.19 4.44
CA LYS A 159 -7.50 -46.62 4.17
C LYS A 159 -7.08 -47.43 5.41
N LYS A 160 -8.11 -47.64 6.24
CA LYS A 160 -8.30 -48.61 7.32
C LYS A 160 -7.07 -49.45 7.72
N THR A 161 -6.57 -49.17 8.92
CA THR A 161 -5.97 -50.19 9.79
C THR A 161 -7.06 -51.16 10.26
N GLY A 162 -6.77 -52.46 10.19
CA GLY A 162 -7.30 -53.44 11.14
C GLY A 162 -8.07 -54.62 10.54
N ARG A 163 -7.42 -55.80 10.47
CA ARG A 163 -7.55 -56.84 11.51
C ARG A 163 -6.70 -58.07 11.20
N ARG A 164 -5.91 -58.47 12.21
CA ARG A 164 -5.34 -59.81 12.43
C ARG A 164 -6.43 -60.89 12.41
N ARG A 165 -6.09 -62.07 11.85
CA ARG A 165 -6.39 -63.44 12.33
C ARG A 165 -5.40 -64.36 11.59
N ARG A 166 -4.28 -64.80 12.18
CA ARG A 166 -4.12 -66.07 12.93
C ARG A 166 -5.32 -67.02 12.82
N LYS A 167 -5.23 -68.03 11.97
CA LYS A 167 -4.94 -69.43 12.32
C LYS A 167 -4.46 -70.14 11.07
#